data_AF-M5FXK6-F1
#
_entry.id   AF-M5FXK6-F1
#
_cell.length_a   1.000
_cell.length_b   1.000
_cell.length_c   1.000
_cell.angle_alpha   90.00
_cell.angle_beta   90.00
_cell.angle_gamma   90.00
#
_symmetry.space_group_name_H-M   'P 1'
#
loop_
_entity.id
_entity.type
_entity.pdbx_description
1 polymer ?
#
loop_
_entity_poly.entity_id
_entity_poly.type
_entity_poly.pdbx_seq_one_letter_code
_entity_poly.pdbx_strand_id
1 'polypeptide(L)'
;MKHHSHTCSARPSRPSTPFAPLIPPPHRSPLLPSLTIRQWLYLLIPQTLGAAIIDAGANFGIAYGMYHRQTLIEVWPIQHNTIAGDMAVTTFIQGILSFFIVSGLVHSDMRNGLIQPFGEPWPWAPSVREAQWEAREAEREERQAVRQAEREGEGERKRHRQWYNLHWHVRSHQGERHALHTPYQWFCGSDLNDVFHLSAGPSQLLHRWLRTILEGALLSAVYFLLLWPVSIAIVAPLWDGKNLAGTWAPEAIKGVYGGVLGVIMNPVCAMIALGSEDAVGRGKVGRLERGEGEGEEGGREIGRVVSVCPVCAQREREELAQAAA
;
A
#
# COMPACT_ATOMS: atom_id res chain seq x y z
N MET A 1 29.22 72.01 -24.38
CA MET A 1 28.06 71.21 -23.93
C MET A 1 27.88 70.06 -24.90
N LYS A 2 28.24 68.84 -24.49
CA LYS A 2 28.16 67.62 -25.32
C LYS A 2 26.86 66.89 -24.98
N HIS A 3 25.98 66.75 -25.96
CA HIS A 3 24.76 65.94 -25.85
C HIS A 3 25.13 64.45 -26.00
N HIS A 4 24.88 63.65 -24.95
CA HIS A 4 24.90 62.20 -25.04
C HIS A 4 23.49 61.69 -25.32
N SER A 5 23.27 61.19 -26.53
CA SER A 5 22.08 60.44 -26.93
C SER A 5 22.29 58.96 -26.61
N HIS A 6 21.52 58.41 -25.67
CA HIS A 6 21.50 56.98 -25.37
C HIS A 6 20.62 56.26 -26.41
N THR A 7 21.24 55.43 -27.25
CA THR A 7 20.55 54.47 -28.14
C THR A 7 20.09 53.26 -27.34
N CYS A 8 18.77 53.05 -27.28
CA CYS A 8 18.13 51.89 -26.68
C CYS A 8 18.33 50.67 -27.60
N SER A 9 19.11 49.69 -27.13
CA SER A 9 19.37 48.43 -27.84
C SER A 9 18.20 47.47 -27.62
N ALA A 10 17.46 47.16 -28.69
CA ALA A 10 16.37 46.20 -28.68
C ALA A 10 16.90 44.77 -28.50
N ARG A 11 16.42 44.08 -27.46
CA ARG A 11 16.76 42.67 -27.18
C ARG A 11 16.11 41.76 -28.24
N PRO A 12 16.82 40.76 -28.79
CA PRO A 12 16.22 39.78 -29.67
C PRO A 12 15.25 38.87 -28.89
N SER A 13 14.03 38.74 -29.42
CA SER A 13 13.00 37.81 -28.93
C SER A 13 13.48 36.36 -29.09
N ARG A 14 13.57 35.62 -27.98
CA ARG A 14 13.81 34.17 -28.00
C ARG A 14 12.64 33.46 -28.70
N PRO A 15 12.89 32.47 -29.57
CA PRO A 15 11.84 31.61 -30.10
C PRO A 15 11.23 30.78 -28.97
N SER A 16 9.90 30.83 -28.85
CA SER A 16 9.11 29.94 -28.00
C SER A 16 9.13 28.54 -28.61
N THR A 17 10.00 27.67 -28.11
CA THR A 17 9.85 26.23 -28.33
C THR A 17 8.53 25.80 -27.69
N PRO A 18 7.62 25.15 -28.43
CA PRO A 18 6.42 24.56 -27.83
C PRO A 18 6.86 23.50 -26.84
N PHE A 19 6.45 23.66 -25.58
CA PHE A 19 6.57 22.63 -24.56
C PHE A 19 5.82 21.40 -25.07
N ALA A 20 6.57 20.39 -25.53
CA ALA A 20 6.00 19.07 -25.70
C ALA A 20 5.59 18.60 -24.30
N PRO A 21 4.33 18.18 -24.07
CA PRO A 21 3.93 17.63 -22.78
C PRO A 21 4.82 16.40 -22.52
N LEU A 22 5.54 16.45 -21.40
CA LEU A 22 6.23 15.29 -20.83
C LEU A 22 5.13 14.31 -20.41
N ILE A 23 4.73 13.44 -21.32
CA ILE A 23 3.95 12.25 -20.97
C ILE A 23 4.88 11.43 -20.07
N PRO A 24 4.59 11.26 -18.76
CA PRO A 24 5.41 10.38 -17.95
C PRO A 24 5.38 8.99 -18.58
N PRO A 25 6.53 8.31 -18.71
CA PRO A 25 6.57 7.00 -19.32
C PRO A 25 5.61 6.06 -18.58
N PRO A 26 4.91 5.16 -19.28
CA PRO A 26 4.06 4.18 -18.62
C PRO A 26 4.94 3.32 -17.71
N HIS A 27 4.88 3.58 -16.40
CA HIS A 27 5.62 2.81 -15.40
C HIS A 27 5.03 1.40 -15.40
N ARG A 28 5.68 0.47 -16.11
CA ARG A 28 5.38 -0.95 -16.00
C ARG A 28 6.02 -1.42 -14.70
N SER A 29 5.35 -1.20 -13.58
CA SER A 29 5.78 -1.80 -12.32
C SER A 29 5.68 -3.33 -12.47
N PRO A 30 6.77 -4.08 -12.27
CA PRO A 30 6.70 -5.52 -12.25
C PRO A 30 5.74 -6.00 -11.16
N LEU A 31 5.12 -7.18 -11.36
CA LEU A 31 4.20 -7.79 -10.39
C LEU A 31 4.84 -7.97 -8.99
N LEU A 32 6.18 -8.01 -8.93
CA LEU A 32 6.97 -8.05 -7.71
C LEU A 32 8.00 -6.90 -7.72
N PRO A 33 8.19 -6.20 -6.59
CA PRO A 33 9.17 -5.11 -6.51
C PRO A 33 10.60 -5.66 -6.58
N SER A 34 11.57 -4.81 -6.93
CA SER A 34 12.98 -5.18 -6.87
C SER A 34 13.41 -5.36 -5.42
N LEU A 35 13.60 -6.62 -4.99
CA LEU A 35 13.91 -6.98 -3.62
C LEU A 35 15.42 -7.07 -3.37
N THR A 36 15.88 -6.45 -2.30
CA THR A 36 17.26 -6.65 -1.80
C THR A 36 17.41 -8.04 -1.17
N ILE A 37 18.65 -8.55 -1.09
CA ILE A 37 18.94 -9.84 -0.43
C ILE A 37 18.44 -9.85 1.02
N ARG A 38 18.57 -8.72 1.75
CA ARG A 38 18.06 -8.60 3.12
C ARG A 38 16.53 -8.74 3.17
N GLN A 39 15.82 -8.11 2.26
CA GLN A 39 14.36 -8.24 2.15
C GLN A 39 13.94 -9.65 1.75
N TRP A 40 14.65 -10.29 0.83
CA TRP A 40 14.42 -11.70 0.49
C TRP A 40 14.59 -12.63 1.70
N LEU A 41 15.69 -12.49 2.45
CA LEU A 41 15.94 -13.30 3.65
C LEU A 41 14.90 -13.04 4.74
N TYR A 42 14.49 -11.77 4.90
CA TYR A 42 13.43 -11.39 5.83
C TYR A 42 12.06 -11.98 5.43
N LEU A 43 11.70 -11.99 4.16
CA LEU A 43 10.45 -12.59 3.70
C LEU A 43 10.47 -14.11 3.83
N LEU A 44 11.59 -14.76 3.49
CA LEU A 44 11.68 -16.22 3.49
C LEU A 44 11.82 -16.83 4.89
N ILE A 45 12.61 -16.23 5.79
CA ILE A 45 12.92 -16.87 7.07
C ILE A 45 11.84 -16.58 8.11
N PRO A 46 11.71 -15.36 8.67
CA PRO A 46 10.72 -15.11 9.72
C PRO A 46 9.29 -15.12 9.17
N GLN A 47 9.04 -14.51 8.01
CA GLN A 47 7.66 -14.34 7.51
C GLN A 47 7.11 -15.59 6.82
N THR A 48 7.94 -16.44 6.21
CA THR A 48 7.49 -17.68 5.56
C THR A 48 7.69 -18.89 6.47
N LEU A 49 8.94 -19.27 6.74
CA LEU A 49 9.23 -20.51 7.48
C LEU A 49 8.85 -20.42 8.96
N GLY A 50 9.26 -19.34 9.63
CA GLY A 50 8.98 -19.14 11.06
C GLY A 50 7.48 -19.08 11.34
N ALA A 51 6.78 -18.25 10.57
CA ALA A 51 5.33 -18.12 10.71
C ALA A 51 4.57 -19.40 10.34
N ALA A 52 4.99 -20.15 9.32
CA ALA A 52 4.36 -21.43 8.97
C ALA A 52 4.47 -22.49 10.08
N ILE A 53 5.60 -22.56 10.78
CA ILE A 53 5.78 -23.48 11.90
C ILE A 53 4.84 -23.11 13.05
N ILE A 54 4.74 -21.81 13.36
CA ILE A 54 3.85 -21.30 14.40
C ILE A 54 2.38 -21.57 14.02
N ASP A 55 1.99 -21.26 12.79
CA ASP A 55 0.63 -21.45 12.30
C ASP A 55 0.24 -22.94 12.27
N ALA A 56 1.16 -23.82 11.85
CA ALA A 56 0.94 -25.26 11.88
C ALA A 56 0.76 -25.78 13.31
N GLY A 57 1.63 -25.38 14.23
CA GLY A 57 1.55 -25.78 15.64
C GLY A 57 0.29 -25.28 16.34
N ALA A 58 -0.09 -24.02 16.12
CA ALA A 58 -1.30 -23.42 16.68
C ALA A 58 -2.56 -24.14 16.18
N ASN A 59 -2.67 -24.36 14.87
CA ASN A 59 -3.80 -25.05 14.28
C ASN A 59 -3.89 -26.52 14.73
N PHE A 60 -2.75 -27.22 14.82
CA PHE A 60 -2.70 -28.57 15.38
C PHE A 60 -3.17 -28.60 16.83
N GLY A 61 -2.70 -27.67 17.67
CA GLY A 61 -3.09 -27.59 19.08
C GLY A 61 -4.59 -27.31 19.28
N ILE A 62 -5.16 -26.41 18.48
CA ILE A 62 -6.61 -26.15 18.48
C ILE A 62 -7.37 -27.40 18.04
N ALA A 63 -6.92 -28.05 16.96
CA ALA A 63 -7.51 -29.30 16.48
C ALA A 63 -7.54 -30.36 17.57
N TYR A 64 -6.40 -30.56 18.25
CA TYR A 64 -6.28 -31.52 19.34
C TYR A 64 -7.27 -31.23 20.45
N GLY A 65 -7.38 -29.97 20.89
CA GLY A 65 -8.36 -29.56 21.89
C GLY A 65 -9.81 -29.83 21.49
N MET A 66 -10.14 -29.65 20.20
CA MET A 66 -11.48 -29.84 19.67
C MET A 66 -11.85 -31.31 19.44
N TYR A 67 -10.92 -32.08 18.88
CA TYR A 67 -11.19 -33.39 18.30
C TYR A 67 -10.81 -34.57 19.19
N HIS A 68 -9.81 -34.43 20.07
CA HIS A 68 -9.23 -35.56 20.81
C HIS A 68 -10.23 -36.34 21.66
N ARG A 69 -11.35 -35.73 22.07
CA ARG A 69 -12.40 -36.36 22.90
C ARG A 69 -13.72 -36.61 22.17
N GLN A 70 -13.78 -36.38 20.86
CA GLN A 70 -15.01 -36.54 20.08
C GLN A 70 -15.15 -37.97 19.59
N THR A 71 -16.39 -38.46 19.53
CA THR A 71 -16.72 -39.83 19.10
C THR A 71 -17.08 -39.92 17.62
N LEU A 72 -17.42 -38.80 16.99
CA LEU A 72 -17.75 -38.71 15.58
C LEU A 72 -17.13 -37.44 14.98
N ILE A 73 -16.23 -37.64 14.01
CA ILE A 73 -15.56 -36.58 13.25
C ILE A 73 -15.61 -36.97 11.79
N GLU A 74 -16.17 -36.10 10.97
CA GLU A 74 -16.35 -36.34 9.54
C GLU A 74 -15.88 -35.14 8.73
N VAL A 75 -15.65 -35.36 7.44
CA VAL A 75 -15.11 -34.30 6.58
C VAL A 75 -16.18 -33.24 6.25
N TRP A 76 -17.40 -33.67 5.91
CA TRP A 76 -18.43 -32.83 5.27
C TRP A 76 -19.67 -32.50 6.14
N PRO A 77 -20.32 -33.45 6.82
CA PRO A 77 -21.66 -33.23 7.38
C PRO A 77 -21.71 -32.16 8.48
N ILE A 78 -22.29 -30.99 8.16
CA ILE A 78 -22.36 -29.80 9.03
C ILE A 78 -23.06 -30.10 10.38
N GLN A 79 -23.88 -31.15 10.45
CA GLN A 79 -24.55 -31.57 11.69
C GLN A 79 -23.60 -32.15 12.74
N HIS A 80 -22.38 -32.54 12.35
CA HIS A 80 -21.34 -33.06 13.22
C HIS A 80 -20.08 -32.18 13.16
N ASN A 81 -19.06 -32.51 13.96
CA ASN A 81 -17.79 -31.78 13.92
C ASN A 81 -17.14 -31.96 12.55
N THR A 82 -17.24 -30.92 11.70
CA THR A 82 -16.69 -30.95 10.33
C THR A 82 -15.27 -30.44 10.28
N ILE A 83 -14.41 -31.17 9.58
CA ILE A 83 -13.08 -30.67 9.23
C ILE A 83 -13.18 -29.58 8.15
N ALA A 84 -14.12 -29.71 7.20
CA ALA A 84 -14.29 -28.74 6.13
C ALA A 84 -14.70 -27.34 6.64
N GLY A 85 -15.65 -27.28 7.57
CA GLY A 85 -16.07 -26.03 8.18
C GLY A 85 -14.96 -25.42 9.04
N ASP A 86 -14.21 -26.24 9.75
CA ASP A 86 -13.10 -25.78 10.57
C ASP A 86 -11.98 -25.16 9.72
N MET A 87 -11.58 -25.80 8.61
CA MET A 87 -10.63 -25.21 7.66
C MET A 87 -11.15 -23.91 7.02
N ALA A 88 -12.46 -23.81 6.75
CA ALA A 88 -13.06 -22.59 6.23
C ALA A 88 -12.89 -21.44 7.24
N VAL A 89 -13.26 -21.68 8.50
CA VAL A 89 -13.16 -20.69 9.58
C VAL A 89 -11.70 -20.33 9.89
N THR A 90 -10.80 -21.31 9.92
CA THR A 90 -9.35 -21.10 10.07
C THR A 90 -8.84 -20.08 9.05
N THR A 91 -9.27 -20.18 7.79
CA THR A 91 -8.80 -19.26 6.74
C THR A 91 -9.08 -17.80 7.06
N PHE A 92 -10.29 -17.53 7.57
CA PHE A 92 -10.67 -16.18 7.94
C PHE A 92 -9.99 -15.70 9.22
N ILE A 93 -10.05 -16.49 10.29
CA ILE A 93 -9.50 -16.09 11.60
C ILE A 93 -7.98 -15.96 11.49
N GLN A 94 -7.29 -16.97 10.97
CA GLN A 94 -5.83 -16.93 10.80
C GLN A 94 -5.45 -15.80 9.86
N GLY A 95 -6.13 -15.61 8.72
CA GLY A 95 -5.75 -14.54 7.80
C GLY A 95 -5.98 -13.11 8.32
N ILE A 96 -7.04 -12.88 9.09
CA ILE A 96 -7.24 -11.60 9.78
C ILE A 96 -6.12 -11.38 10.80
N LEU A 97 -5.82 -12.37 11.65
CA LEU A 97 -4.79 -12.26 12.67
C LEU A 97 -3.40 -12.11 12.07
N SER A 98 -3.06 -12.90 11.05
CA SER A 98 -1.81 -12.80 10.31
C SER A 98 -1.64 -11.43 9.70
N PHE A 99 -2.65 -10.91 8.99
CA PHE A 99 -2.56 -9.59 8.39
C PHE A 99 -2.35 -8.50 9.46
N PHE A 100 -3.09 -8.58 10.56
CA PHE A 100 -2.99 -7.64 11.68
C PHE A 100 -1.61 -7.67 12.35
N ILE A 101 -1.14 -8.86 12.72
CA ILE A 101 0.14 -9.05 13.43
C ILE A 101 1.31 -8.73 12.51
N VAL A 102 1.34 -9.27 11.29
CA VAL A 102 2.44 -9.06 10.34
C VAL A 102 2.53 -7.59 9.95
N SER A 103 1.41 -6.93 9.65
CA SER A 103 1.41 -5.50 9.34
C SER A 103 2.00 -4.70 10.49
N GLY A 104 1.57 -4.94 11.73
CA GLY A 104 2.12 -4.25 12.89
C GLY A 104 3.62 -4.54 13.12
N LEU A 105 4.05 -5.79 13.03
CA LEU A 105 5.44 -6.19 13.25
C LEU A 105 6.38 -5.59 12.19
N VAL A 106 6.01 -5.66 10.91
CA VAL A 106 6.82 -5.09 9.82
C VAL A 106 6.96 -3.58 9.97
N HIS A 107 5.89 -2.87 10.32
CA HIS A 107 5.98 -1.42 10.60
C HIS A 107 6.85 -1.12 11.82
N SER A 108 6.80 -1.94 12.87
CA SER A 108 7.70 -1.84 14.02
C SER A 108 9.16 -2.06 13.61
N ASP A 109 9.44 -3.08 12.82
CA ASP A 109 10.79 -3.41 12.34
C ASP A 109 11.36 -2.29 11.45
N MET A 110 10.52 -1.68 10.61
CA MET A 110 10.91 -0.51 9.82
C MET A 110 11.24 0.70 10.70
N ARG A 111 10.45 0.96 11.75
CA ARG A 111 10.71 2.05 12.71
C ARG A 111 12.03 1.86 13.47
N ASN A 112 12.37 0.61 13.79
CA ASN A 112 13.63 0.25 14.45
C ASN A 112 14.82 0.13 13.47
N GLY A 113 14.60 0.34 12.17
CA GLY A 113 15.63 0.25 11.14
C GLY A 113 16.14 -1.17 10.85
N LEU A 114 15.42 -2.21 11.30
CA LEU A 114 15.75 -3.61 11.04
C LEU A 114 15.58 -3.98 9.56
N ILE A 115 14.58 -3.38 8.91
CA ILE A 115 14.29 -3.58 7.49
C ILE A 115 13.96 -2.24 6.82
N GLN A 116 14.40 -2.08 5.57
CA GLN A 116 14.04 -0.91 4.76
C GLN A 116 12.78 -1.20 3.95
N PRO A 117 11.91 -0.19 3.75
CA PRO A 117 10.76 -0.30 2.87
C PRO A 117 11.20 -0.58 1.43
N PHE A 118 10.27 -0.96 0.57
CA PHE A 118 10.55 -1.10 -0.86
C PHE A 118 10.92 0.25 -1.49
N GLY A 119 11.59 0.21 -2.65
CA GLY A 119 11.91 1.42 -3.42
C GLY A 119 10.67 2.07 -4.04
N GLU A 120 9.65 1.26 -4.29
CA GLU A 120 8.38 1.66 -4.89
C GLU A 120 7.20 1.03 -4.13
N PRO A 121 6.01 1.67 -4.14
CA PRO A 121 4.82 1.12 -3.50
C PRO A 121 4.41 -0.23 -4.10
N TRP A 122 3.96 -1.15 -3.24
CA TRP A 122 3.45 -2.46 -3.64
C TRP A 122 2.27 -2.89 -2.75
N PRO A 123 1.16 -3.39 -3.31
CA PRO A 123 0.86 -3.46 -4.73
C PRO A 123 0.87 -2.07 -5.38
N TRP A 124 1.18 -1.98 -6.67
CA TRP A 124 1.23 -0.68 -7.32
C TRP A 124 -0.20 -0.14 -7.50
N ALA A 125 -0.50 0.98 -6.87
CA ALA A 125 -1.57 1.87 -7.27
C ALA A 125 -0.97 3.25 -7.54
N PRO A 126 -1.49 4.01 -8.52
CA PRO A 126 -1.20 5.43 -8.59
C PRO A 126 -1.63 6.03 -7.25
N SER A 127 -0.65 6.50 -6.48
CA SER A 127 -0.93 6.92 -5.13
C SER A 127 -1.92 8.08 -5.14
N VAL A 128 -2.78 8.16 -4.12
CA VAL A 128 -3.67 9.33 -3.97
C VAL A 128 -2.82 10.61 -3.94
N ARG A 129 -1.59 10.52 -3.43
CA ARG A 129 -0.64 11.63 -3.37
C ARG A 129 -0.05 12.00 -4.72
N GLU A 130 0.34 11.03 -5.56
CA GLU A 130 0.78 11.29 -6.95
C GLU A 130 -0.37 11.85 -7.77
N ALA A 131 -1.57 11.31 -7.64
CA ALA A 131 -2.75 11.87 -8.30
C ALA A 131 -3.05 13.31 -7.85
N GLN A 132 -2.86 13.62 -6.54
CA GLN A 132 -2.97 14.98 -6.02
C GLN A 132 -1.81 15.89 -6.43
N TRP A 133 -0.61 15.36 -6.64
CA TRP A 133 0.54 16.10 -7.14
C TRP A 133 0.33 16.47 -8.60
N GLU A 134 -0.01 15.51 -9.45
CA GLU A 134 -0.37 15.72 -10.86
C GLU A 134 -1.49 16.75 -11.01
N ALA A 135 -2.53 16.66 -10.17
CA ALA A 135 -3.62 17.65 -10.18
C ALA A 135 -3.13 19.06 -9.81
N ARG A 136 -2.19 19.17 -8.85
CA ARG A 136 -1.60 20.45 -8.44
C ARG A 136 -0.62 21.00 -9.47
N GLU A 137 0.12 20.15 -10.16
CA GLU A 137 0.98 20.55 -11.28
C GLU A 137 0.14 21.07 -12.44
N ALA A 138 -0.92 20.37 -12.81
CA ALA A 138 -1.86 20.83 -13.84
C ALA A 138 -2.47 22.20 -13.48
N GLU A 139 -2.82 22.43 -12.21
CA GLU A 139 -3.31 23.74 -11.73
C GLU A 139 -2.21 24.82 -11.79
N ARG A 140 -0.95 24.46 -11.54
CA ARG A 140 0.19 25.40 -11.64
C ARG A 140 0.47 25.79 -13.08
N GLU A 141 0.46 24.81 -13.98
CA GLU A 141 0.59 25.02 -15.42
C GLU A 141 -0.54 25.92 -15.94
N GLU A 142 -1.78 25.69 -15.50
CA GLU A 142 -2.93 26.57 -15.79
C GLU A 142 -2.65 28.01 -15.35
N ARG A 143 -2.24 28.22 -14.09
CA ARG A 143 -1.94 29.55 -13.56
C ARG A 143 -0.77 30.21 -14.29
N GLN A 144 0.15 29.44 -14.87
CA GLN A 144 1.24 29.99 -15.68
C GLN A 144 0.77 30.37 -17.09
N ALA A 145 -0.02 29.52 -17.74
CA ALA A 145 -0.60 29.76 -19.05
C ALA A 145 -1.51 31.00 -19.06
N VAL A 146 -2.38 31.15 -18.05
CA VAL A 146 -3.24 32.35 -17.90
C VAL A 146 -2.40 33.61 -17.76
N ARG A 147 -1.37 33.59 -16.92
CA ARG A 147 -0.45 34.74 -16.72
C ARG A 147 0.34 35.09 -17.99
N GLN A 148 0.66 34.09 -18.81
CA GLN A 148 1.33 34.33 -20.09
C GLN A 148 0.38 34.96 -21.11
N ALA A 149 -0.84 34.44 -21.24
CA ALA A 149 -1.85 34.99 -22.15
C ALA A 149 -2.28 36.43 -21.79
N GLU A 150 -2.26 36.79 -20.49
CA GLU A 150 -2.44 38.18 -20.04
C GLU A 150 -1.31 39.10 -20.51
N ARG A 151 -0.05 38.64 -20.45
CA ARG A 151 1.13 39.41 -20.90
C ARG A 151 1.17 39.60 -22.41
N GLU A 152 0.70 38.61 -23.15
CA GLU A 152 0.70 38.63 -24.62
C GLU A 152 -0.50 39.40 -25.21
N GLY A 153 -1.42 39.89 -24.36
CA GLY A 153 -2.58 40.66 -24.81
C GLY A 153 -3.54 39.86 -25.69
N GLU A 154 -3.60 38.53 -25.52
CA GLU A 154 -4.49 37.69 -26.33
C GLU A 154 -5.97 38.01 -26.06
N GLY A 155 -6.78 38.10 -27.12
CA GLY A 155 -8.20 38.43 -27.00
C GLY A 155 -9.00 37.42 -26.17
N GLU A 156 -10.04 37.90 -25.47
CA GLU A 156 -10.88 37.12 -24.54
C GLU A 156 -11.39 35.78 -25.11
N ARG A 157 -11.69 35.71 -26.41
CA ARG A 157 -12.14 34.47 -27.06
C ARG A 157 -11.08 33.38 -27.12
N LYS A 158 -9.80 33.73 -27.32
CA LYS A 158 -8.70 32.76 -27.30
C LYS A 158 -8.43 32.27 -25.89
N ARG A 159 -8.45 33.18 -24.91
CA ARG A 159 -8.36 32.87 -23.47
C ARG A 159 -9.47 31.92 -23.04
N HIS A 160 -10.72 32.19 -23.42
CA HIS A 160 -11.86 31.34 -23.07
C HIS A 160 -11.77 29.94 -23.71
N ARG A 161 -11.25 29.82 -24.93
CA ARG A 161 -11.08 28.52 -25.61
C ARG A 161 -9.93 27.70 -25.05
N GLN A 162 -8.81 28.33 -24.71
CA GLN A 162 -7.70 27.67 -24.00
C GLN A 162 -8.15 27.24 -22.59
N TRP A 163 -8.86 28.12 -21.88
CA TRP A 163 -9.47 27.80 -20.58
C TRP A 163 -10.41 26.60 -20.67
N TYR A 164 -11.34 26.58 -21.64
CA TYR A 164 -12.30 25.48 -21.79
C TYR A 164 -11.61 24.14 -22.12
N ASN A 165 -10.60 24.15 -22.99
CA ASN A 165 -9.87 22.93 -23.37
C ASN A 165 -9.03 22.37 -22.21
N LEU A 166 -8.36 23.26 -21.47
CA LEU A 166 -7.53 22.86 -20.32
C LEU A 166 -8.39 22.42 -19.14
N HIS A 167 -9.44 23.18 -18.83
CA HIS A 167 -10.38 22.85 -17.75
C HIS A 167 -11.19 21.57 -18.07
N TRP A 168 -11.48 21.29 -19.34
CA TRP A 168 -12.07 20.01 -19.76
C TRP A 168 -11.09 18.84 -19.57
N HIS A 169 -9.81 18.99 -19.95
CA HIS A 169 -8.78 17.95 -19.75
C HIS A 169 -8.52 17.66 -18.25
N VAL A 170 -8.43 18.71 -17.42
CA VAL A 170 -8.27 18.55 -15.98
C VAL A 170 -9.50 17.88 -15.37
N ARG A 171 -10.71 18.29 -15.78
CA ARG A 171 -11.97 17.74 -15.25
C ARG A 171 -12.26 16.32 -15.74
N SER A 172 -11.85 15.94 -16.94
CA SER A 172 -11.95 14.56 -17.41
C SER A 172 -11.01 13.64 -16.64
N HIS A 173 -9.78 14.10 -16.34
CA HIS A 173 -8.86 13.36 -15.47
C HIS A 173 -9.34 13.29 -14.01
N GLN A 174 -10.01 14.31 -13.49
CA GLN A 174 -10.57 14.30 -12.13
C GLN A 174 -11.84 13.43 -12.04
N GLY A 175 -12.70 13.46 -13.06
CA GLY A 175 -13.99 12.75 -13.11
C GLY A 175 -13.87 11.24 -13.32
N GLU A 176 -12.86 10.77 -14.08
CA GLU A 176 -12.61 9.33 -14.26
C GLU A 176 -11.88 8.68 -13.07
N ARG A 177 -11.17 9.47 -12.24
CA ARG A 177 -10.38 8.96 -11.10
C ARG A 177 -11.18 8.71 -9.81
N HIS A 178 -12.41 9.22 -9.72
CA HIS A 178 -13.32 8.92 -8.60
C HIS A 178 -14.17 7.65 -8.82
N ALA A 179 -14.13 7.05 -10.03
CA ALA A 179 -15.08 6.02 -10.44
C ALA A 179 -14.53 4.57 -10.43
N LEU A 180 -13.24 4.36 -10.17
CA LEU A 180 -12.68 3.01 -10.07
C LEU A 180 -12.08 2.82 -8.68
N HIS A 181 -12.94 2.37 -7.75
CA HIS A 181 -12.52 1.68 -6.53
C HIS A 181 -11.77 0.40 -6.93
N THR A 182 -10.51 0.64 -7.24
CA THR A 182 -9.44 -0.32 -7.37
C THR A 182 -9.36 -1.34 -6.23
N PRO A 183 -9.78 -2.63 -6.24
CA PRO A 183 -9.54 -3.50 -5.07
C PRO A 183 -8.08 -3.47 -4.58
N TYR A 184 -7.12 -3.26 -5.48
CA TYR A 184 -5.71 -3.08 -5.14
C TYR A 184 -5.40 -1.80 -4.34
N GLN A 185 -6.15 -0.70 -4.54
CA GLN A 185 -5.97 0.55 -3.78
C GLN A 185 -6.31 0.39 -2.31
N TRP A 186 -7.13 -0.60 -1.96
CA TRP A 186 -7.46 -0.91 -0.58
C TRP A 186 -6.25 -1.46 0.18
N PHE A 187 -5.39 -2.23 -0.51
CA PHE A 187 -4.16 -2.80 0.04
C PHE A 187 -2.95 -1.87 -0.09
N CYS A 188 -3.03 -0.78 -0.86
CA CYS A 188 -1.97 0.23 -0.95
C CYS A 188 -1.89 1.13 0.32
N GLY A 189 -2.44 0.66 1.44
CA GLY A 189 -2.83 1.46 2.59
C GLY A 189 -1.70 2.13 3.35
N SER A 190 -1.91 3.44 3.57
CA SER A 190 -1.21 4.41 4.43
C SER A 190 -0.93 3.96 5.88
N ASP A 191 -0.26 4.80 6.67
CA ASP A 191 0.06 4.77 8.12
C ASP A 191 -1.04 4.23 9.07
N LEU A 192 -2.26 4.02 8.59
CA LEU A 192 -3.37 3.38 9.28
C LEU A 192 -3.12 1.90 9.59
N ASN A 193 -2.24 1.22 8.85
CA ASN A 193 -1.88 -0.19 9.10
C ASN A 193 -0.77 -0.35 10.16
N ASP A 194 -0.24 0.74 10.72
CA ASP A 194 0.60 0.70 11.92
C ASP A 194 -0.27 0.59 13.17
N VAL A 195 -0.63 -0.66 13.48
CA VAL A 195 -1.49 -1.06 14.60
C VAL A 195 -0.84 -0.76 15.97
N PHE A 196 0.49 -0.83 16.06
CA PHE A 196 1.23 -0.71 17.32
C PHE A 196 1.69 0.72 17.61
N HIS A 197 1.19 1.72 16.87
CA HIS A 197 1.42 3.13 17.18
C HIS A 197 0.45 3.62 18.26
N LEU A 198 0.67 3.19 19.50
CA LEU A 198 -0.22 3.40 20.66
C LEU A 198 -0.34 4.87 21.13
N SER A 199 0.36 5.82 20.49
CA SER A 199 0.26 7.24 20.82
C SER A 199 -0.91 7.96 20.15
N ALA A 200 -1.75 7.25 19.39
CA ALA A 200 -2.97 7.79 18.80
C ALA A 200 -4.17 7.74 19.78
N GLY A 201 -5.14 8.63 19.59
CA GLY A 201 -6.37 8.64 20.40
C GLY A 201 -7.18 7.33 20.22
N PRO A 202 -7.98 6.92 21.23
CA PRO A 202 -8.67 5.62 21.24
C PRO A 202 -9.63 5.41 20.06
N SER A 203 -10.32 6.47 19.61
CA SER A 203 -11.18 6.43 18.43
C SER A 203 -10.39 6.17 17.14
N GLN A 204 -9.20 6.75 17.02
CA GLN A 204 -8.32 6.55 15.88
C GLN A 204 -7.72 5.15 15.88
N LEU A 205 -7.35 4.62 17.04
CA LEU A 205 -6.88 3.24 17.19
C LEU A 205 -7.96 2.24 16.78
N LEU A 206 -9.20 2.43 17.25
CA LEU A 206 -10.31 1.56 16.85
C LEU A 206 -10.55 1.60 15.34
N HIS A 207 -10.53 2.80 14.74
CA HIS A 207 -10.68 2.93 13.29
C HIS A 207 -9.57 2.17 12.53
N ARG A 208 -8.31 2.29 12.98
CA ARG A 208 -7.18 1.55 12.41
C ARG A 208 -7.36 0.05 12.54
N TRP A 209 -7.77 -0.44 13.72
CA TRP A 209 -7.99 -1.87 13.95
C TRP A 209 -9.11 -2.43 13.09
N LEU A 210 -10.26 -1.76 13.05
CA LEU A 210 -11.39 -2.20 12.23
C LEU A 210 -11.02 -2.23 10.74
N ARG A 211 -10.29 -1.22 10.27
CA ARG A 211 -9.80 -1.19 8.89
C ARG A 211 -8.83 -2.33 8.61
N THR A 212 -7.84 -2.56 9.48
CA THR A 212 -6.85 -3.64 9.33
C THR A 212 -7.53 -5.02 9.34
N ILE A 213 -8.50 -5.22 10.24
CA ILE A 213 -9.30 -6.45 10.31
C ILE A 213 -10.08 -6.66 9.02
N LEU A 214 -10.67 -5.60 8.47
CA LEU A 214 -11.46 -5.67 7.26
C LEU A 214 -10.59 -5.96 6.02
N GLU A 215 -9.42 -5.32 5.91
CA GLU A 215 -8.41 -5.61 4.87
C GLU A 215 -7.94 -7.07 4.96
N GLY A 216 -7.61 -7.53 6.17
CA GLY A 216 -7.28 -8.93 6.43
C GLY A 216 -8.42 -9.88 6.04
N ALA A 217 -9.66 -9.54 6.35
CA ALA A 217 -10.83 -10.37 6.01
C ALA A 217 -11.05 -10.47 4.50
N LEU A 218 -10.84 -9.38 3.74
CA LEU A 218 -10.91 -9.42 2.28
C LEU A 218 -9.78 -10.27 1.69
N LEU A 219 -8.56 -10.13 2.20
CA LEU A 219 -7.44 -10.96 1.75
C LEU A 219 -7.72 -12.45 2.06
N SER A 220 -8.21 -12.76 3.26
CA SER A 220 -8.65 -14.10 3.64
C SER A 220 -9.74 -14.65 2.72
N ALA A 221 -10.68 -13.82 2.27
CA ALA A 221 -11.72 -14.26 1.34
C ALA A 221 -11.12 -14.72 0.00
N VAL A 222 -10.09 -14.02 -0.50
CA VAL A 222 -9.35 -14.44 -1.71
C VAL A 222 -8.66 -15.78 -1.47
N TYR A 223 -7.95 -15.92 -0.34
CA TYR A 223 -7.29 -17.19 0.00
C TYR A 223 -8.27 -18.33 0.25
N PHE A 224 -9.43 -18.06 0.82
CA PHE A 224 -10.50 -19.03 0.99
C PHE A 224 -10.95 -19.57 -0.36
N LEU A 225 -11.22 -18.70 -1.35
CA LEU A 225 -11.64 -19.14 -2.68
C LEU A 225 -10.57 -19.95 -3.43
N LEU A 226 -9.29 -19.80 -3.08
CA LEU A 226 -8.19 -20.50 -3.74
C LEU A 226 -7.80 -21.79 -3.00
N LEU A 227 -7.47 -21.69 -1.71
CA LEU A 227 -6.86 -22.77 -0.94
C LEU A 227 -7.90 -23.74 -0.37
N TRP A 228 -9.02 -23.23 0.14
CA TRP A 228 -10.05 -24.10 0.72
C TRP A 228 -10.59 -25.16 -0.27
N PRO A 229 -11.03 -24.82 -1.50
CA PRO A 229 -11.55 -25.84 -2.41
C PRO A 229 -10.47 -26.84 -2.84
N VAL A 230 -9.21 -26.39 -3.00
CA VAL A 230 -8.07 -27.28 -3.31
C VAL A 230 -7.83 -28.25 -2.15
N SER A 231 -7.85 -27.77 -0.91
CA SER A 231 -7.69 -28.63 0.27
C SER A 231 -8.83 -29.63 0.41
N ILE A 232 -10.08 -29.22 0.18
CA ILE A 232 -11.24 -30.13 0.19
C ILE A 232 -11.13 -31.16 -0.93
N ALA A 233 -10.72 -30.76 -2.13
CA ALA A 233 -10.54 -31.68 -3.26
C ALA A 233 -9.49 -32.76 -2.98
N ILE A 234 -8.52 -32.49 -2.10
CA ILE A 234 -7.50 -33.46 -1.67
C ILE A 234 -8.00 -34.30 -0.48
N VAL A 235 -8.56 -33.66 0.55
CA VAL A 235 -8.93 -34.31 1.82
C VAL A 235 -10.19 -35.17 1.66
N ALA A 236 -11.20 -34.70 0.92
CA ALA A 236 -12.46 -35.42 0.81
C ALA A 236 -12.29 -36.82 0.20
N PRO A 237 -11.62 -37.01 -0.96
CA PRO A 237 -11.44 -38.36 -1.51
C PRO A 237 -10.67 -39.33 -0.62
N LEU A 238 -9.79 -38.82 0.26
CA LEU A 238 -9.00 -39.65 1.16
C LEU A 238 -9.80 -40.15 2.37
N TRP A 239 -10.73 -39.33 2.86
CA TRP A 239 -11.33 -39.49 4.19
C TRP A 239 -12.86 -39.41 4.23
N ASP A 240 -13.53 -39.18 3.10
CA ASP A 240 -14.99 -39.13 3.05
C ASP A 240 -15.63 -40.46 3.47
N GLY A 241 -16.76 -40.37 4.18
CA GLY A 241 -17.47 -41.51 4.77
C GLY A 241 -16.75 -42.25 5.90
N LYS A 242 -15.58 -41.78 6.36
CA LYS A 242 -14.85 -42.38 7.47
C LYS A 242 -15.02 -41.54 8.74
N ASN A 243 -15.24 -42.20 9.86
CA ASN A 243 -15.13 -41.58 11.17
C ASN A 243 -13.66 -41.42 11.54
N LEU A 244 -13.21 -40.19 11.74
CA LEU A 244 -11.83 -39.85 12.07
C LEU A 244 -11.57 -39.76 13.58
N ALA A 245 -12.60 -39.96 14.40
CA ALA A 245 -12.49 -40.00 15.85
C ALA A 245 -11.45 -41.03 16.33
N GLY A 246 -10.67 -40.64 17.34
CA GLY A 246 -9.61 -41.50 17.91
C GLY A 246 -8.37 -41.66 17.03
N THR A 247 -8.30 -40.98 15.89
CA THR A 247 -7.09 -40.88 15.06
C THR A 247 -6.44 -39.51 15.21
N TRP A 248 -5.20 -39.37 14.75
CA TRP A 248 -4.45 -38.11 14.67
C TRP A 248 -4.65 -37.38 13.33
N ALA A 249 -5.51 -37.92 12.46
CA ALA A 249 -5.72 -37.39 11.11
C ALA A 249 -6.35 -35.99 11.12
N PRO A 250 -7.39 -35.68 11.92
CA PRO A 250 -7.95 -34.33 11.98
C PRO A 250 -6.92 -33.28 12.40
N GLU A 251 -6.10 -33.60 13.40
CA GLU A 251 -5.06 -32.72 13.91
C GLU A 251 -3.95 -32.49 12.89
N ALA A 252 -3.50 -33.55 12.22
CA ALA A 252 -2.50 -33.46 11.16
C ALA A 252 -3.02 -32.66 9.97
N ILE A 253 -4.26 -32.91 9.50
CA ILE A 253 -4.88 -32.16 8.39
C ILE A 253 -4.93 -30.67 8.72
N LYS A 254 -5.40 -30.33 9.92
CA LYS A 254 -5.53 -28.93 10.34
C LYS A 254 -4.17 -28.25 10.53
N GLY A 255 -3.20 -28.94 11.12
CA GLY A 255 -1.83 -28.45 11.26
C GLY A 255 -1.16 -28.18 9.91
N VAL A 256 -1.25 -29.11 8.97
CA VAL A 256 -0.71 -28.94 7.61
C VAL A 256 -1.42 -27.80 6.87
N TYR A 257 -2.75 -27.73 6.96
CA TYR A 257 -3.53 -26.65 6.34
C TYR A 257 -3.11 -25.27 6.87
N GLY A 258 -3.04 -25.10 8.19
CA GLY A 258 -2.60 -23.86 8.83
C GLY A 258 -1.18 -23.46 8.44
N GLY A 259 -0.27 -24.44 8.39
CA GLY A 259 1.12 -24.21 7.94
C GLY A 259 1.21 -23.77 6.48
N VAL A 260 0.51 -24.46 5.56
CA VAL A 260 0.49 -24.08 4.13
C VAL A 260 -0.12 -22.71 3.93
N LEU A 261 -1.21 -22.40 4.63
CA LEU A 261 -1.80 -21.06 4.60
C LEU A 261 -0.80 -20.00 5.08
N GLY A 262 -0.06 -20.28 6.17
CA GLY A 262 0.98 -19.40 6.69
C GLY A 262 2.14 -19.17 5.72
N VAL A 263 2.63 -20.22 5.05
CA VAL A 263 3.69 -20.14 4.03
C VAL A 263 3.30 -19.18 2.91
N ILE A 264 2.04 -19.22 2.47
CA ILE A 264 1.63 -18.46 1.27
C ILE A 264 1.20 -17.04 1.66
N MET A 265 0.42 -16.89 2.72
CA MET A 265 -0.25 -15.63 3.06
C MET A 265 0.65 -14.64 3.78
N ASN A 266 1.46 -15.09 4.75
CA ASN A 266 2.29 -14.20 5.56
C ASN A 266 3.33 -13.39 4.76
N PRO A 267 4.06 -13.95 3.76
CA PRO A 267 4.93 -13.13 2.92
C PRO A 267 4.15 -12.09 2.10
N VAL A 268 2.92 -12.39 1.66
CA VAL A 268 2.08 -11.41 0.98
C VAL A 268 1.67 -10.28 1.93
N CYS A 269 1.25 -10.58 3.15
CA CYS A 269 0.98 -9.58 4.18
C CYS A 269 2.21 -8.69 4.45
N ALA A 270 3.40 -9.30 4.55
CA ALA A 270 4.64 -8.57 4.78
C ALA A 270 5.02 -7.68 3.58
N MET A 271 4.83 -8.15 2.35
CA MET A 271 5.06 -7.35 1.15
C MET A 271 4.09 -6.16 1.07
N ILE A 272 2.81 -6.34 1.40
CA ILE A 272 1.82 -5.25 1.48
C ILE A 272 2.29 -4.19 2.49
N ALA A 273 2.79 -4.61 3.66
CA ALA A 273 3.29 -3.70 4.67
C ALA A 273 4.59 -2.96 4.26
N LEU A 274 5.54 -3.66 3.65
CA LEU A 274 6.81 -3.09 3.16
C LEU A 274 6.62 -2.15 1.97
N GLY A 275 5.59 -2.40 1.16
CA GLY A 275 5.22 -1.63 -0.02
C GLY A 275 4.21 -0.52 0.27
N SER A 276 3.85 -0.25 1.52
CA SER A 276 2.92 0.83 1.84
C SER A 276 3.48 2.19 1.41
N GLU A 277 2.64 3.03 0.79
CA GLU A 277 3.05 4.32 0.22
C GLU A 277 3.79 5.20 1.23
N ASP A 278 3.34 5.20 2.49
CA ASP A 278 3.95 5.99 3.55
C ASP A 278 5.29 5.42 4.01
N ALA A 279 5.47 4.10 4.02
CA ALA A 279 6.76 3.51 4.32
C ALA A 279 7.77 3.83 3.22
N VAL A 280 7.39 3.66 1.95
CA VAL A 280 8.22 3.99 0.78
C VAL A 280 8.55 5.49 0.76
N GLY A 281 7.56 6.35 1.00
CA GLY A 281 7.73 7.80 1.05
C GLY A 281 8.72 8.24 2.12
N ARG A 282 8.60 7.70 3.34
CA ARG A 282 9.55 7.96 4.44
C ARG A 282 10.96 7.45 4.11
N GLY A 283 11.07 6.28 3.49
CA GLY A 283 12.35 5.73 3.04
C GLY A 283 13.05 6.63 2.03
N LYS A 284 12.32 7.19 1.06
CA LYS A 284 12.86 8.13 0.07
C LYS A 284 13.37 9.42 0.73
N VAL A 285 12.58 10.03 1.61
CA VAL A 285 12.99 11.25 2.34
C VAL A 285 14.26 11.00 3.15
N GLY A 286 14.31 9.91 3.93
CA GLY A 286 15.47 9.60 4.76
C GLY A 286 16.75 9.25 3.98
N ARG A 287 16.63 8.84 2.71
CA ARG A 287 17.78 8.63 1.80
C ARG A 287 18.30 9.97 1.25
N LEU A 288 17.39 10.87 0.88
CA LEU A 288 17.73 12.22 0.43
C LEU A 288 18.46 13.01 1.52
N GLU A 289 17.99 12.94 2.77
CA GLU A 289 18.63 13.61 3.91
C GLU A 289 20.04 13.07 4.19
N ARG A 290 20.30 11.79 3.90
CA ARG A 290 21.63 11.17 4.04
C ARG A 290 22.58 11.47 2.88
N GLY A 291 22.13 12.18 1.85
CA GLY A 291 22.96 12.48 0.67
C GLY A 291 23.24 11.25 -0.19
N GLU A 292 22.48 10.17 -0.03
CA GLU A 292 22.60 8.92 -0.80
C GLU A 292 21.79 8.98 -2.11
N GLY A 293 21.37 10.17 -2.55
CA GLY A 293 20.74 10.37 -3.85
C GLY A 293 21.76 10.16 -4.95
N GLU A 294 21.55 9.13 -5.77
CA GLU A 294 22.38 8.79 -6.92
C GLU A 294 22.72 10.03 -7.74
N GLY A 295 24.01 10.15 -8.06
CA GLY A 295 24.51 11.15 -8.98
C GLY A 295 23.91 11.00 -10.38
N GLU A 296 23.94 12.12 -11.10
CA GLU A 296 23.71 12.27 -12.54
C GLU A 296 22.26 12.11 -13.04
N GLU A 297 21.44 13.12 -12.79
CA GLU A 297 20.89 14.04 -13.81
C GLU A 297 19.81 14.94 -13.17
N GLY A 298 19.92 16.26 -13.32
CA GLY A 298 18.86 17.19 -12.89
C GLY A 298 19.05 17.89 -11.55
N GLY A 299 20.29 18.21 -11.17
CA GLY A 299 20.56 19.14 -10.08
C GLY A 299 20.16 20.59 -10.43
N ARG A 300 18.88 20.94 -10.24
CA ARG A 300 18.36 22.29 -9.93
C ARG A 300 16.83 22.21 -9.83
N GLU A 301 16.28 22.63 -8.69
CA GLU A 301 14.84 22.78 -8.39
C GLU A 301 14.06 21.62 -7.74
N ILE A 302 14.60 20.92 -6.74
CA ILE A 302 13.72 20.28 -5.72
C ILE A 302 14.23 20.59 -4.31
N GLY A 303 14.52 21.86 -4.07
CA GLY A 303 14.85 22.38 -2.75
C GLY A 303 13.65 23.10 -2.12
N ARG A 304 12.47 22.47 -2.03
CA ARG A 304 11.38 23.01 -1.18
C ARG A 304 10.16 22.14 -0.89
N VAL A 305 10.09 20.89 -1.34
CA VAL A 305 8.94 20.04 -0.98
C VAL A 305 9.33 19.17 0.21
N VAL A 306 9.50 19.82 1.36
CA VAL A 306 9.57 19.15 2.66
C VAL A 306 8.18 18.56 2.92
N SER A 307 8.10 17.24 2.77
CA SER A 307 6.94 16.40 3.02
C SER A 307 6.74 16.24 4.53
N VAL A 308 5.89 17.06 5.12
CA VAL A 308 5.29 16.76 6.42
C VAL A 308 3.92 16.13 6.14
N CYS A 309 3.69 14.91 6.67
CA CYS A 309 2.36 14.26 6.65
C CYS A 309 1.30 15.30 7.04
N PRO A 310 0.15 15.43 6.37
CA PRO A 310 -0.82 16.49 6.67
C PRO A 310 -1.22 16.53 8.15
N VAL A 311 -1.21 15.39 8.84
CA VAL A 311 -1.44 15.30 10.30
C VAL A 311 -0.24 15.82 11.10
N CYS A 312 0.99 15.49 10.70
CA CYS A 312 2.20 16.06 11.31
C CYS A 312 2.37 17.56 10.99
N ALA A 313 1.95 17.99 9.80
CA ALA A 313 2.02 19.39 9.36
C ALA A 313 1.02 20.25 10.13
N GLN A 314 -0.12 19.65 10.49
CA GLN A 314 -1.12 20.28 11.34
C GLN A 314 -0.66 20.33 12.80
N ARG A 315 -0.04 19.26 13.31
CA ARG A 315 0.57 19.24 14.65
C ARG A 315 1.72 20.24 14.78
N GLU A 316 2.61 20.32 13.79
CA GLU A 316 3.72 21.27 13.77
C GLU A 316 3.22 22.72 13.67
N ARG A 317 2.12 22.97 12.94
CA ARG A 317 1.44 24.28 12.95
C ARG A 317 0.81 24.61 14.29
N GLU A 318 0.21 23.64 14.97
CA GLU A 318 -0.37 23.80 16.30
C GLU A 318 0.72 24.05 17.36
N GLU A 319 1.83 23.32 17.29
CA GLU A 319 2.99 23.49 18.18
C GLU A 319 3.70 24.84 17.94
N LEU A 320 3.84 25.29 16.69
CA LEU A 320 4.37 26.61 16.36
C LEU A 320 3.42 27.76 16.77
N ALA A 321 2.11 27.56 16.65
CA ALA A 321 1.12 28.53 17.11
C ALA A 321 1.09 28.66 18.64
N GLN A 322 1.32 27.55 19.36
CA GLN A 322 1.43 27.56 20.82
C GLN A 322 2.77 28.17 21.30
N ALA A 323 3.86 27.97 20.57
CA ALA A 323 5.15 28.59 20.90
C ALA A 323 5.20 30.11 20.61
N ALA A 324 4.30 30.61 19.76
CA ALA A 324 4.20 32.02 19.40
C ALA A 324 3.18 32.82 20.24
N ALA A 325 2.46 32.17 21.16
CA ALA A 325 1.49 32.77 22.08
C ALA A 325 2.09 32.89 23.49
#